data_AF-A0A3P9H855-F1
#
_entry.id   AF-A0A3P9H855-F1
#
_cell.length_a   1.000
_cell.length_b   1.000
_cell.length_c   1.000
_cell.angle_alpha   90.00
_cell.angle_beta   90.00
_cell.angle_gamma   90.00
#
_symmetry.space_group_name_H-M   'P 1'
#
loop_
_entity.id
_entity.type
_entity.pdbx_description
1 polymer ?
#
loop_
_entity_poly.entity_id
_entity_poly.type
_entity_poly.pdbx_seq_one_letter_code
_entity_poly.pdbx_strand_id
1 'polypeptide(L)'
;MYKNVAERAVGTVKALWKKAKEDNTCPYTALWMYRITPLDDNMPSPYELLYGRKPKSLLPISKGALLSHHPHADDHLEMNRAKQAKQQDQDMWKSPERNPQ
;
A
#
# COMPACT_ATOMS: atom_id res chain seq x y z
N MET A 1 -16.54 -14.88 -17.10
CA MET A 1 -15.13 -15.23 -16.79
C MET A 1 -14.69 -14.81 -15.36
N TYR A 2 -15.59 -14.56 -14.39
CA TYR A 2 -15.20 -14.14 -13.02
C TYR A 2 -15.39 -15.20 -11.93
N LYS A 3 -16.13 -16.30 -12.19
CA LYS A 3 -16.42 -17.33 -11.17
C LYS A 3 -15.17 -18.09 -10.66
N ASN A 4 -14.07 -18.09 -11.42
CA ASN A 4 -12.89 -18.91 -11.10
C ASN A 4 -11.88 -18.23 -10.14
N VAL A 5 -11.88 -16.90 -10.04
CA VAL A 5 -10.86 -16.19 -9.22
C VAL A 5 -11.18 -16.28 -7.73
N ALA A 6 -12.45 -16.13 -7.37
CA ALA A 6 -12.88 -16.26 -5.98
C ALA A 6 -12.67 -17.69 -5.46
N GLU A 7 -13.02 -18.70 -6.25
CA GLU A 7 -12.81 -20.10 -5.89
C GLU A 7 -11.32 -20.43 -5.73
N ARG A 8 -10.48 -19.99 -6.68
CA ARG A 8 -9.02 -20.13 -6.59
C ARG A 8 -8.46 -19.43 -5.34
N ALA A 9 -8.93 -18.23 -5.03
CA ALA A 9 -8.48 -17.49 -3.84
C ALA A 9 -8.80 -18.25 -2.55
N VAL A 10 -10.01 -18.81 -2.43
CA VAL A 10 -10.41 -19.65 -1.28
C VAL A 10 -9.53 -20.91 -1.19
N GLY A 11 -9.25 -21.55 -2.33
CA GLY A 11 -8.34 -22.69 -2.41
C GLY A 11 -6.93 -22.35 -1.92
N THR A 12 -6.36 -21.23 -2.38
CA THR A 12 -5.05 -20.75 -1.97
C THR A 12 -4.99 -20.46 -0.47
N VAL A 13 -6.01 -19.78 0.08
CA VAL A 13 -6.10 -19.49 1.52
C VAL A 13 -6.11 -20.78 2.35
N LYS A 14 -6.91 -21.78 1.96
CA LYS A 14 -6.95 -23.08 2.66
C LYS A 14 -5.60 -23.78 2.60
N ALA A 15 -4.94 -23.78 1.45
CA ALA A 15 -3.63 -24.39 1.28
C ALA A 15 -2.54 -23.70 2.12
N LEU A 16 -2.53 -22.36 2.14
CA LEU A 16 -1.61 -21.58 2.98
C LEU A 16 -1.83 -21.88 4.46
N TRP A 17 -3.08 -21.96 4.89
CA TRP A 17 -3.42 -22.27 6.28
C TRP A 17 -2.94 -23.67 6.69
N LYS A 18 -3.13 -24.66 5.81
CA LYS A 18 -2.68 -26.03 6.04
C LYS A 18 -1.15 -26.08 6.17
N LYS A 19 -0.42 -25.44 5.25
CA LYS A 19 1.05 -25.35 5.28
C LYS A 19 1.56 -24.65 6.54
N ALA A 20 0.96 -23.52 6.90
CA ALA A 20 1.37 -22.81 8.11
C ALA A 20 1.20 -23.66 9.38
N LYS A 21 0.13 -24.47 9.45
CA LYS A 21 -0.08 -25.43 10.54
C LYS A 21 0.96 -26.56 10.53
N GLU A 22 1.28 -27.10 9.36
CA GLU A 22 2.31 -28.14 9.20
C GLU A 22 3.71 -27.63 9.61
N ASP A 23 4.02 -26.39 9.24
CA ASP A 23 5.30 -25.73 9.54
C ASP A 23 5.37 -25.12 10.95
N ASN A 24 4.31 -25.27 11.78
CA ASN A 24 4.17 -24.62 13.09
C ASN A 24 4.39 -23.09 13.07
N THR A 25 4.03 -22.44 11.96
CA THR A 25 4.10 -20.99 11.80
C THR A 25 2.74 -20.34 11.98
N CYS A 26 2.71 -19.03 12.26
CA CYS A 26 1.47 -18.29 12.42
C CYS A 26 0.71 -18.20 11.08
N PRO A 27 -0.52 -18.75 10.96
CA PRO A 27 -1.30 -18.71 9.71
C PRO A 27 -1.61 -17.28 9.23
N TYR A 28 -1.72 -16.32 10.15
CA TYR A 28 -1.97 -14.92 9.82
C TYR A 28 -0.82 -14.30 9.04
N THR A 29 0.43 -14.73 9.28
CA THR A 29 1.58 -14.25 8.52
C THR A 29 1.48 -14.66 7.06
N ALA A 30 1.13 -15.92 6.79
CA ALA A 30 0.93 -16.42 5.43
C ALA A 30 -0.22 -15.67 4.71
N LEU A 31 -1.31 -15.39 5.43
CA LEU A 31 -2.42 -14.60 4.89
C LEU A 31 -2.05 -13.15 4.60
N TRP A 32 -1.25 -12.55 5.49
CA TRP A 32 -0.75 -11.18 5.32
C TRP A 32 0.14 -11.07 4.08
N MET A 33 1.04 -12.04 3.87
CA MET A 33 1.86 -12.12 2.66
C MET A 33 0.98 -12.25 1.42
N TYR A 34 0.04 -13.20 1.40
CA TYR A 34 -0.88 -13.38 0.27
C TYR A 34 -1.64 -12.09 -0.09
N ARG A 35 -2.03 -11.30 0.92
CA ARG A 35 -2.73 -10.03 0.72
C ARG A 35 -1.89 -8.97 -0.02
N ILE A 36 -0.58 -8.96 0.16
CA ILE A 36 0.32 -7.92 -0.38
C ILE A 36 1.14 -8.38 -1.59
N THR A 37 1.17 -9.68 -1.88
CA THR A 37 1.88 -10.25 -3.02
C THR A 37 0.99 -10.21 -4.28
N PRO A 38 1.49 -9.73 -5.43
CA PRO A 38 0.79 -9.85 -6.72
C PRO A 38 0.42 -11.30 -7.03
N LEU A 39 -0.76 -11.51 -7.61
CA LEU A 39 -1.26 -12.86 -7.90
C LEU A 39 -0.63 -13.47 -9.16
N ASP A 40 -0.23 -12.61 -10.10
CA ASP A 40 0.40 -12.94 -11.37
C ASP A 40 1.12 -11.68 -11.92
N ASP A 41 1.91 -11.81 -12.98
CA ASP A 41 2.60 -10.69 -13.64
C ASP A 41 1.61 -9.61 -14.11
N ASN A 42 0.41 -10.04 -14.51
CA ASN A 42 -0.67 -9.17 -14.98
C ASN A 42 -1.78 -8.93 -13.94
N MET A 43 -1.68 -9.54 -12.74
CA MET A 43 -2.76 -9.47 -11.74
C MET A 43 -2.25 -8.89 -10.42
N PRO A 44 -2.77 -7.72 -10.01
CA PRO A 44 -2.32 -7.05 -8.79
C PRO A 44 -2.72 -7.84 -7.54
N SER A 45 -2.10 -7.51 -6.40
CA SER A 45 -2.37 -8.19 -5.13
C SER A 45 -3.83 -8.02 -4.68
N PRO A 46 -4.34 -8.89 -3.80
CA PRO A 46 -5.67 -8.73 -3.23
C PRO A 46 -5.90 -7.37 -2.56
N TYR A 47 -4.87 -6.79 -1.93
CA TYR A 47 -4.95 -5.44 -1.37
C TYR A 47 -5.17 -4.38 -2.47
N GLU A 48 -4.40 -4.45 -3.54
CA GLU A 48 -4.47 -3.50 -4.63
C GLU A 48 -5.81 -3.58 -5.38
N LEU A 49 -6.33 -4.80 -5.57
CA LEU A 49 -7.66 -5.00 -6.15
C LEU A 49 -8.76 -4.34 -5.30
N LEU A 50 -8.63 -4.37 -3.98
CA LEU A 50 -9.64 -3.82 -3.06
C LEU A 50 -9.54 -2.30 -2.88
N TYR A 51 -8.32 -1.76 -2.79
CA TYR A 51 -8.09 -0.35 -2.43
C TYR A 51 -7.62 0.53 -3.60
N GLY A 52 -7.30 -0.05 -4.76
CA GLY A 52 -6.78 0.67 -5.92
C GLY A 52 -5.42 1.33 -5.69
N ARG A 53 -4.68 0.93 -4.66
CA ARG A 53 -3.38 1.52 -4.28
C ARG A 53 -2.41 0.45 -3.79
N LYS A 54 -1.10 0.72 -3.91
CA LYS A 54 -0.05 -0.16 -3.39
C LYS A 54 -0.12 -0.29 -1.85
N PRO A 55 0.09 -1.49 -1.29
CA PRO A 55 0.16 -1.67 0.16
C PRO A 55 1.35 -0.92 0.74
N LYS A 56 1.17 -0.26 1.89
CA LYS A 56 2.27 0.34 2.65
C LYS A 56 3.03 -0.79 3.34
N SER A 57 4.23 -1.08 2.87
CA SER A 57 5.12 -2.11 3.44
C SER A 57 6.49 -1.51 3.73
N LEU A 58 7.32 -2.25 4.47
CA LEU A 58 8.72 -1.89 4.72
C LEU A 58 9.59 -2.08 3.46
N LEU A 59 9.06 -2.73 2.42
CA LEU A 59 9.78 -2.93 1.17
C LEU A 59 9.75 -1.64 0.34
N PRO A 60 10.87 -1.26 -0.29
CA PRO A 60 10.90 -0.11 -1.17
C PRO A 60 9.98 -0.34 -2.37
N ILE A 61 9.09 0.60 -2.60
CA ILE A 61 8.23 0.63 -3.78
C ILE A 61 8.93 1.47 -4.84
N SER A 62 8.90 1.02 -6.11
CA SER A 62 9.45 1.81 -7.20
C SER A 62 8.73 3.16 -7.31
N LYS A 63 9.48 4.25 -7.54
CA LYS A 63 8.90 5.60 -7.63
C LYS A 63 7.82 5.69 -8.73
N GLY A 64 7.97 4.92 -9.81
CA GLY A 64 6.98 4.85 -10.89
C GLY A 64 5.63 4.26 -10.44
N ALA A 65 5.64 3.28 -9.52
CA ALA A 65 4.40 2.70 -8.98
C ALA A 65 3.66 3.64 -8.00
N LEU A 66 4.27 4.76 -7.62
CA LEU A 66 3.67 5.79 -6.76
C LEU A 66 3.07 6.96 -7.57
N LEU A 67 3.17 6.93 -8.90
CA LEU A 67 2.57 7.95 -9.75
C LEU A 67 1.04 7.80 -9.76
N SER A 68 0.35 8.93 -9.62
CA SER A 68 -1.10 8.99 -9.73
C SER A 68 -1.49 8.79 -11.20
N HIS A 69 -2.45 7.91 -11.46
CA HIS A 69 -3.06 7.72 -12.79
C HIS A 69 -4.34 8.56 -12.95
N HIS A 70 -4.67 9.42 -11.98
CA HIS A 70 -5.87 10.26 -12.02
C HIS A 70 -5.73 11.33 -13.11
N PRO A 71 -6.77 11.60 -13.93
CA PRO A 71 -6.75 12.76 -14.82
C PRO A 71 -6.58 14.03 -13.98
N HIS A 72 -5.64 14.93 -14.32
CA HIS A 72 -5.25 16.08 -13.46
C HIS A 72 -4.36 15.74 -12.25
N ALA A 73 -3.58 14.66 -12.31
CA ALA A 73 -2.58 14.33 -11.29
C ALA A 73 -1.61 15.50 -10.98
N ASP A 74 -1.26 16.28 -11.99
CA ASP A 74 -0.35 17.42 -11.87
C ASP A 74 -0.94 18.56 -11.03
N ASP A 75 -2.22 18.91 -11.26
CA ASP A 75 -2.93 19.94 -10.48
C ASP A 75 -2.97 19.56 -8.98
N HIS A 76 -3.23 18.28 -8.69
CA HIS A 76 -3.20 17.76 -7.33
C HIS A 76 -1.80 17.78 -6.72
N LEU A 77 -0.76 17.49 -7.51
CA LEU A 77 0.62 17.54 -7.06
C LEU A 77 1.03 18.97 -6.70
N GLU A 78 0.68 19.95 -7.52
CA GLU A 78 0.96 21.37 -7.28
C GLU A 78 0.24 21.86 -6.02
N MET A 79 -1.06 21.56 -5.88
CA MET A 79 -1.82 21.88 -4.66
C MET A 79 -1.20 21.26 -3.40
N ASN A 80 -0.73 20.01 -3.48
CA ASN A 80 -0.08 19.33 -2.36
C ASN A 80 1.26 19.99 -2.01
N ARG A 81 2.06 20.40 -2.99
CA ARG A 81 3.31 21.15 -2.76
C ARG A 81 3.05 22.50 -2.08
N ALA A 82 2.05 23.24 -2.56
CA ALA A 82 1.68 24.53 -1.96
C ALA A 82 1.23 24.37 -0.49
N LYS A 83 0.47 23.32 -0.17
CA LYS A 83 0.09 22.99 1.21
C LYS A 83 1.30 22.62 2.08
N GLN A 84 2.23 21.82 1.55
CA GLN A 84 3.44 21.43 2.27
C GLN A 84 4.34 22.63 2.58
N ALA A 85 4.52 23.55 1.63
CA ALA A 85 5.28 24.78 1.84
C ALA A 85 4.67 25.66 2.96
N LYS A 86 3.34 25.82 2.97
CA LYS A 86 2.64 26.55 4.05
C LYS A 86 2.80 25.88 5.41
N GLN A 87 2.71 24.55 5.45
CA GLN A 87 2.90 23.80 6.69
C GLN A 87 4.33 23.93 7.21
N GLN A 88 5.33 23.82 6.33
CA GLN A 88 6.72 24.02 6.68
C GLN A 88 6.98 25.41 7.24
N ASP A 89 6.46 26.46 6.59
CA ASP A 89 6.62 27.83 7.07
C ASP A 89 5.95 28.03 8.45
N GLN A 90 4.76 27.46 8.64
CA GLN A 90 4.06 27.49 9.92
C GLN A 90 4.82 26.72 11.02
N ASP A 91 5.38 25.55 10.70
CA ASP A 91 6.16 24.74 11.64
C ASP A 91 7.48 25.44 11.99
N MET A 92 8.13 26.05 10.99
CA MET A 92 9.33 26.88 11.18
C MET A 92 9.02 28.11 12.05
N TRP A 93 7.86 28.73 11.92
CA TRP A 93 7.44 29.86 12.77
C TRP A 93 7.19 29.44 14.23
N LYS A 94 6.68 28.22 14.44
CA LYS A 94 6.40 27.67 15.78
C LYS A 94 7.62 27.06 16.47
N SER A 95 8.78 26.99 15.82
CA SER A 95 9.98 26.34 16.37
C SER A 95 10.54 27.12 17.57
N PRO A 96 10.81 26.47 18.72
CA PRO A 96 11.26 27.13 19.96
C PRO A 96 12.54 27.95 19.83
N GLU A 97 13.37 27.64 18.83
CA GLU A 97 14.68 28.28 18.58
C GLU A 97 14.56 29.76 18.16
N ARG A 98 13.35 30.24 17.81
CA ARG A 98 13.10 31.64 17.43
C ARG A 98 12.31 32.47 18.44
N ASN A 99 11.96 31.93 19.61
CA ASN A 99 11.26 32.71 20.64
C ASN A 99 12.22 33.02 21.82
N PRO A 100 13.07 34.06 21.72
CA PRO A 100 13.79 34.54 22.89
C PRO A 100 12.75 35.08 23.89
N GLN A 101 12.74 34.51 25.11
CA GLN A 101 12.11 35.16 26.25
C GLN A 101 12.85 36.46 26.60
#